data_AF-A0A920S0S2-F1
#
_entry.id   AF-A0A920S0S2-F1
#
_cell.length_a   1.000
_cell.length_b   1.000
_cell.length_c   1.000
_cell.angle_alpha   90.00
_cell.angle_beta   90.00
_cell.angle_gamma   90.00
#
_symmetry.space_group_name_H-M   'P 1'
#
loop_
_entity.id
_entity.type
_entity.pdbx_description
1 polymer ?
#
loop_
_entity_poly.entity_id
_entity_poly.type
_entity_poly.pdbx_seq_one_letter_code
_entity_poly.pdbx_strand_id
1 'polypeptide(L)'
;MEGLIETAVSDGSNVEARGNMLIGAMLAGKTFANSPVAAVHALAYPIGGTFHVSHGLSNSLVLPYVLRFNSVDAKAAKDYAELAPYVFPDLNTDRGAQAVSAEFIEGWRNYQRD
;
A
#
# COMPACT_ATOMS: atom_id res chain seq x y z
N MET A 1 -3.25 7.01 -11.92
CA MET A 1 -3.47 5.76 -11.14
C MET A 1 -4.54 5.95 -10.07
N GLU A 2 -5.21 7.11 -10.01
CA GLU A 2 -6.38 7.30 -9.15
C GLU A 2 -7.47 6.31 -9.54
N GLY A 3 -8.07 5.68 -8.53
CA GLY A 3 -9.30 4.92 -8.66
C GLY A 3 -9.25 3.68 -9.56
N LEU A 4 -8.10 3.25 -10.11
CA LEU A 4 -8.07 2.06 -10.98
C LEU A 4 -8.40 0.78 -10.20
N ILE A 5 -7.90 0.67 -8.97
CA ILE A 5 -8.24 -0.46 -8.10
C ILE A 5 -9.71 -0.39 -7.67
N GLU A 6 -10.22 0.80 -7.34
CA GLU A 6 -11.64 1.01 -6.99
C GLU A 6 -12.56 0.67 -8.17
N THR A 7 -12.26 1.20 -9.36
CA THR A 7 -13.00 0.94 -10.61
C THR A 7 -12.98 -0.54 -10.96
N ALA A 8 -11.82 -1.20 -10.86
CA ALA A 8 -11.73 -2.63 -11.14
C ALA A 8 -12.53 -3.48 -10.13
N VAL A 9 -12.67 -3.00 -8.89
CA VAL A 9 -13.48 -3.64 -7.84
C VAL A 9 -14.98 -3.39 -8.07
N SER A 10 -15.38 -2.15 -8.36
CA SER A 10 -16.79 -1.77 -8.54
C SER A 10 -17.37 -2.19 -9.90
N ASP A 11 -16.56 -2.19 -10.95
CA ASP A 11 -16.91 -2.63 -12.30
C ASP A 11 -15.90 -3.67 -12.83
N GLY A 12 -16.26 -4.94 -12.63
CA GLY A 12 -15.46 -6.06 -13.11
C GLY A 12 -15.39 -6.19 -14.64
N SER A 13 -16.27 -5.51 -15.38
CA SER A 13 -16.31 -5.54 -16.84
C SER A 13 -15.42 -4.50 -17.50
N ASN A 14 -14.88 -3.55 -16.72
CA ASN A 14 -13.94 -2.54 -17.22
C ASN A 14 -12.58 -3.17 -17.56
N VAL A 15 -12.43 -3.53 -18.84
CA VAL A 15 -11.24 -4.19 -19.38
C VAL A 15 -9.98 -3.33 -19.21
N GLU A 16 -10.10 -2.01 -19.34
CA GLU A 16 -8.96 -1.11 -19.19
C GLU A 16 -8.45 -1.07 -17.74
N ALA A 17 -9.34 -0.89 -16.77
CA ALA A 17 -8.99 -0.91 -15.35
C ALA A 17 -8.40 -2.27 -14.93
N ARG A 18 -9.01 -3.37 -15.38
CA ARG A 18 -8.50 -4.74 -15.14
C ARG A 18 -7.13 -4.96 -15.79
N GLY A 19 -6.94 -4.50 -17.02
CA GLY A 19 -5.66 -4.58 -17.74
C GLY A 19 -4.55 -3.84 -16.99
N ASN A 20 -4.82 -2.62 -16.53
CA ASN A 20 -3.87 -1.84 -15.74
C ASN A 20 -3.54 -2.50 -14.39
N MET A 21 -4.52 -3.10 -13.71
CA MET A 21 -4.28 -3.87 -12.48
C MET A 21 -3.39 -5.09 -12.71
N LEU A 22 -3.57 -5.81 -13.82
CA LEU A 22 -2.72 -6.94 -14.19
C LEU A 22 -1.28 -6.50 -14.47
N ILE A 23 -1.09 -5.37 -15.17
CA ILE A 23 0.23 -4.79 -15.40
C ILE A 23 0.89 -4.39 -14.07
N GLY A 24 0.15 -3.70 -13.20
CA GLY A 24 0.63 -3.32 -11.87
C GLY A 24 1.05 -4.53 -11.02
N ALA A 25 0.24 -5.58 -10.99
CA ALA A 25 0.54 -6.83 -10.28
C ALA A 25 1.79 -7.53 -10.86
N MET A 26 1.94 -7.55 -12.19
CA MET A 26 3.12 -8.13 -12.85
C MET A 26 4.40 -7.36 -12.48
N LEU A 27 4.36 -6.03 -12.51
CA LEU A 27 5.48 -5.18 -12.12
C LEU A 27 5.85 -5.38 -10.64
N ALA A 28 4.85 -5.43 -9.75
CA ALA A 28 5.07 -5.72 -8.33
C ALA A 28 5.74 -7.09 -8.12
N GLY A 29 5.28 -8.13 -8.83
CA GLY A 29 5.89 -9.46 -8.78
C GLY A 29 7.35 -9.47 -9.25
N LYS A 30 7.67 -8.73 -10.32
CA LYS A 30 9.06 -8.56 -10.79
C LYS A 30 9.94 -7.89 -9.75
N THR A 31 9.41 -6.91 -9.01
CA THR A 31 10.11 -6.25 -7.91
C THR A 31 10.34 -7.19 -6.75
N PHE A 32 9.31 -7.90 -6.27
CA PHE A 32 9.43 -8.81 -5.13
C PHE A 32 10.37 -10.00 -5.36
N ALA A 33 10.53 -10.43 -6.61
CA ALA A 33 11.51 -11.44 -6.98
C ALA A 33 12.97 -11.00 -6.76
N ASN A 34 13.24 -9.69 -6.74
CA ASN A 34 14.59 -9.12 -6.62
C ASN A 34 14.81 -8.33 -5.32
N SER A 35 13.72 -7.91 -4.66
CA SER A 35 13.72 -7.23 -3.37
C SER A 35 12.67 -7.92 -2.49
N PRO A 36 13.09 -8.82 -1.59
CA PRO A 36 12.15 -9.59 -0.78
C PRO A 36 11.21 -8.70 0.02
N VAL A 37 10.00 -9.22 0.26
CA VAL A 37 9.03 -8.61 1.16
C VAL A 37 9.49 -8.70 2.62
N ALA A 38 8.90 -7.88 3.49
CA ALA A 38 9.32 -7.74 4.88
C ALA A 38 8.13 -7.90 5.86
N ALA A 39 8.12 -7.08 6.91
CA ALA A 39 7.23 -7.23 8.07
C ALA A 39 5.73 -7.33 7.74
N VAL A 40 5.23 -6.64 6.69
CA VAL A 40 3.83 -6.75 6.25
C VAL A 40 3.46 -8.20 5.92
N HIS A 41 4.24 -8.86 5.05
CA HIS A 41 3.98 -10.25 4.66
C HIS A 41 4.24 -11.23 5.81
N ALA A 42 5.28 -10.99 6.61
CA ALA A 42 5.59 -11.83 7.76
C ALA A 42 4.45 -11.85 8.79
N LEU A 43 3.82 -10.69 9.05
CA LEU A 43 2.68 -10.57 9.97
C LEU A 43 1.36 -11.04 9.34
N ALA A 44 1.23 -11.02 8.02
CA ALA A 44 0.02 -11.50 7.34
C ALA A 44 -0.17 -13.02 7.45
N TYR A 45 0.90 -13.82 7.52
CA TYR A 45 0.82 -15.27 7.65
C TYR A 45 0.12 -15.76 8.92
N PRO A 46 0.51 -15.34 10.15
CA PRO A 46 -0.21 -15.78 11.35
C PRO A 46 -1.66 -15.29 11.36
N ILE A 47 -1.95 -14.08 10.87
CA ILE A 47 -3.32 -13.56 10.78
C ILE A 47 -4.18 -14.44 9.87
N GLY A 48 -3.69 -14.73 8.66
CA GLY A 48 -4.39 -15.60 7.70
C GLY A 48 -4.56 -17.03 8.22
N GLY A 49 -3.53 -17.58 8.87
CA GLY A 49 -3.56 -18.92 9.44
C GLY A 49 -4.51 -19.08 10.62
N THR A 50 -4.60 -18.07 11.50
CA THR A 50 -5.43 -18.12 12.71
C THR A 50 -6.89 -17.73 12.45
N PHE A 51 -7.13 -16.71 11.62
CA PHE A 51 -8.48 -16.15 11.42
C PHE A 51 -9.10 -16.51 10.07
N HIS A 52 -8.40 -17.29 9.23
CA HIS A 52 -8.87 -17.73 7.91
C HIS A 52 -9.28 -16.58 6.97
N VAL A 53 -8.62 -15.43 7.10
CA VAL A 53 -8.82 -14.27 6.22
C VAL A 53 -7.92 -14.35 4.99
N SER A 54 -8.35 -13.73 3.89
CA SER A 54 -7.59 -13.75 2.64
C SER A 54 -6.24 -13.04 2.79
N HIS A 55 -5.22 -13.49 2.06
CA HIS A 55 -3.86 -12.94 2.16
C HIS A 55 -3.81 -11.42 1.89
N GLY A 56 -4.58 -10.93 0.90
CA GLY A 56 -4.67 -9.50 0.61
C GLY A 56 -5.28 -8.69 1.74
N LEU A 57 -6.34 -9.23 2.39
CA LEU A 57 -6.95 -8.60 3.55
C LEU A 57 -5.99 -8.57 4.74
N SER A 58 -5.29 -9.68 5.04
CA SER A 58 -4.28 -9.73 6.11
C SER A 58 -3.17 -8.69 5.91
N ASN A 59 -2.62 -8.58 4.70
CA ASN A 59 -1.60 -7.58 4.39
C ASN A 59 -2.11 -6.15 4.55
N SER A 60 -3.34 -5.89 4.07
CA SER A 60 -3.96 -4.58 4.20
C SER A 60 -4.08 -4.20 5.67
N LEU A 61 -4.67 -5.05 6.51
CA LEU A 61 -4.89 -4.78 7.94
C LEU A 61 -3.62 -4.35 8.71
N VAL A 62 -2.46 -4.93 8.37
CA VAL A 62 -1.20 -4.61 9.08
C VAL A 62 -0.39 -3.49 8.44
N LEU A 63 -0.67 -3.15 7.18
CA LEU A 63 0.12 -2.21 6.39
C LEU A 63 0.39 -0.88 7.11
N PRO A 64 -0.61 -0.09 7.57
CA PRO A 64 -0.34 1.22 8.16
C PRO A 64 0.49 1.14 9.45
N TYR A 65 0.33 0.07 10.23
CA TYR A 65 1.10 -0.13 11.47
C TYR A 65 2.57 -0.43 11.17
N VAL A 66 2.84 -1.24 10.15
CA VAL A 66 4.21 -1.55 9.71
C VAL A 66 4.87 -0.32 9.07
N LEU A 67 4.15 0.45 8.25
CA LEU A 67 4.67 1.69 7.69
C LEU A 67 5.04 2.68 8.80
N ARG A 68 4.19 2.83 9.83
CA ARG A 68 4.48 3.65 11.01
C ARG A 68 5.73 3.17 11.75
N PHE A 69 5.84 1.86 11.98
CA PHE A 69 7.02 1.27 12.62
C PHE A 69 8.30 1.57 11.82
N ASN A 70 8.27 1.39 10.50
CA ASN A 70 9.43 1.64 9.63
C ASN A 70 9.79 3.13 9.55
N SER A 71 8.81 4.04 9.56
CA SER A 71 9.02 5.49 9.41
C SER A 71 9.82 6.16 10.53
N VAL A 72 10.17 5.43 11.60
CA VAL A 72 11.14 5.90 12.61
C VAL A 72 12.54 6.03 11.99
N ASP A 73 12.85 5.20 11.00
CA ASP A 73 14.05 5.34 10.18
C ASP A 73 13.88 6.46 9.14
N ALA A 74 14.85 7.37 9.10
CA ALA A 74 14.77 8.56 8.26
C ALA A 74 14.79 8.24 6.75
N LYS A 75 15.46 7.15 6.35
CA LYS A 75 15.46 6.71 4.96
C LYS A 75 14.09 6.15 4.58
N ALA A 76 13.50 5.29 5.42
CA ALA A 76 12.16 4.76 5.19
C ALA A 76 11.10 5.88 5.12
N ALA A 77 11.16 6.87 6.01
CA ALA A 77 10.27 8.03 5.96
C ALA A 77 10.42 8.83 4.66
N LYS A 78 11.66 9.01 4.18
CA LYS A 78 11.92 9.67 2.90
C LYS A 78 11.33 8.87 1.73
N ASP A 79 11.55 7.56 1.70
CA ASP A 79 11.03 6.69 0.64
C ASP A 79 9.49 6.71 0.62
N TYR A 80 8.83 6.74 1.78
CA TYR A 80 7.36 6.88 1.86
C TYR A 80 6.86 8.26 1.43
N ALA A 81 7.57 9.32 1.79
CA ALA A 81 7.24 10.67 1.33
C ALA A 81 7.33 10.80 -0.19
N GLU A 82 8.29 10.12 -0.83
CA GLU A 82 8.42 10.08 -2.29
C GLU A 82 7.26 9.34 -2.96
N LEU A 83 6.75 8.28 -2.32
CA LEU A 83 5.61 7.50 -2.83
C LEU A 83 4.26 8.21 -2.63
N ALA A 84 4.14 9.04 -1.60
CA ALA A 84 2.88 9.66 -1.17
C ALA A 84 2.04 10.29 -2.30
N PRO A 85 2.58 11.18 -3.16
CA PRO A 85 1.78 11.83 -4.20
C PRO A 85 1.29 10.89 -5.31
N TYR A 86 1.89 9.70 -5.46
CA TYR A 86 1.44 8.74 -6.46
C TYR A 86 0.27 7.89 -5.98
N VAL A 87 0.09 7.78 -4.67
CA VAL A 87 -0.97 7.01 -4.02
C VAL A 87 -2.11 7.92 -3.58
N PHE A 88 -1.79 9.08 -3.01
CA PHE A 88 -2.73 10.11 -2.60
C PHE A 88 -2.34 11.44 -3.26
N PRO A 89 -2.84 11.72 -4.48
CA PRO A 89 -2.41 12.89 -5.25
C PRO A 89 -2.77 14.24 -4.62
N ASP A 90 -3.81 14.27 -3.78
CA ASP A 90 -4.24 15.45 -3.04
C ASP A 90 -3.42 15.73 -1.78
N LEU A 91 -2.44 14.89 -1.46
CA LEU A 91 -1.62 15.03 -0.25
C LEU A 91 -0.62 16.18 -0.39
N ASN A 92 -0.53 17.04 0.63
CA ASN A 92 0.38 18.18 0.63
C ASN A 92 1.84 17.76 0.85
N THR A 93 2.64 17.81 -0.22
CA THR A 93 4.06 17.44 -0.18
C THR A 93 5.01 18.58 0.16
N ASP A 94 4.54 19.82 0.32
CA ASP A 94 5.37 21.00 0.64
C ASP A 94 5.75 21.05 2.13
N ARG A 95 6.19 19.91 2.65
CA ARG A 95 6.53 19.68 4.06
C ARG A 95 7.78 18.81 4.16
N GLY A 96 8.33 18.68 5.36
CA GLY A 96 9.43 17.74 5.60
C GLY A 96 9.02 16.28 5.36
N ALA A 97 9.95 15.44 4.91
CA ALA A 97 9.68 14.03 4.60
C ALA A 97 8.97 13.26 5.73
N GLN A 98 9.31 13.54 6.99
CA GLN A 98 8.65 12.92 8.13
C GLN A 98 7.15 13.28 8.21
N ALA A 99 6.78 14.52 7.90
CA ALA A 99 5.40 14.98 7.93
C ALA A 99 4.59 14.39 6.77
N VAL A 100 5.16 14.39 5.56
CA VAL A 100 4.55 13.78 4.37
C VAL A 100 4.36 12.28 4.58
N SER A 101 5.38 11.58 5.11
CA SER A 101 5.27 10.16 5.45
C SER A 101 4.18 9.89 6.47
N ALA A 102 4.01 10.75 7.48
CA ALA A 102 2.96 10.58 8.49
C ALA A 102 1.56 10.74 7.88
N GLU A 103 1.36 11.73 7.01
CA GLU A 103 0.09 11.90 6.28
C GLU A 103 -0.20 10.73 5.34
N PHE A 104 0.83 10.21 4.65
CA PHE A 104 0.70 9.03 3.80
C PHE A 104 0.21 7.80 4.60
N ILE A 105 0.76 7.59 5.79
CA ILE A 105 0.36 6.49 6.68
C ILE A 105 -1.08 6.68 7.19
N GLU A 106 -1.46 7.90 7.54
CA GLU A 106 -2.83 8.18 7.97
C GLU A 106 -3.83 8.04 6.81
N GLY A 107 -3.44 8.36 5.58
CA GLY A 107 -4.23 8.09 4.37
C GLY A 107 -4.61 6.61 4.26
N TRP A 108 -3.64 5.70 4.44
CA TRP A 108 -3.90 4.26 4.46
C TRP A 108 -4.79 3.82 5.63
N ARG A 109 -4.68 4.43 6.81
CA ARG A 109 -5.56 4.13 7.94
C ARG A 109 -7.00 4.53 7.68
N ASN A 110 -7.22 5.66 7.03
CA ASN A 110 -8.56 6.14 6.70
C ASN A 110 -9.19 5.27 5.61
N TYR A 111 -8.44 4.95 4.57
CA TYR A 111 -8.89 4.07 3.48
C TYR A 111 -9.31 2.66 3.94
N GLN A 112 -8.83 2.19 5.09
CA GLN A 112 -9.23 0.90 5.67
C GLN A 112 -10.51 0.94 6.50
N ARG A 113 -11.01 2.14 6.81
CA ARG A 113 -12.21 2.33 7.63
C ARG A 113 -13.46 2.55 6.79
N ASP A 114 -13.27 2.97 5.54
CA ASP A 114 -14.32 3.21 4.54
C ASP A 114 -14.57 1.95 3.70
#